data_AF-A0A5E4KH39-F1
#
_entry.id   AF-A0A5E4KH39-F1
#
_cell.length_a   1.000
_cell.length_b   1.000
_cell.length_c   1.000
_cell.angle_alpha   90.00
_cell.angle_beta   90.00
_cell.angle_gamma   90.00
#
_symmetry.space_group_name_H-M   'P 1'
#
loop_
_entity.id
_entity.type
_entity.pdbx_description
1 polymer ?
#
loop_
_entity_poly.entity_id
_entity_poly.type
_entity_poly.pdbx_seq_one_letter_code
_entity_poly.pdbx_strand_id
1 'polypeptide(L)'
;METIKATIDLPGIFPHLIKKDEADIPSFIKQTIAVELYREGKISLGKAAELAGARNKWEMMMILSEHGVPVHYTAKDAKSDLETLKLFLRIKST
;
A
#
# COMPACT_ATOMS: atom_id res chain seq x y z
N MET A 1 8.39 6.00 11.41
CA MET A 1 7.24 5.55 12.22
C MET A 1 7.75 4.83 13.46
N GLU A 2 7.06 4.99 14.59
CA GLU A 2 7.22 4.10 15.74
C GLU A 2 6.75 2.69 15.36
N THR A 3 7.47 1.67 15.81
CA THR A 3 7.18 0.28 15.45
C THR A 3 6.60 -0.46 16.65
N ILE A 4 5.57 -1.27 16.39
CA ILE A 4 4.97 -2.18 17.36
C ILE A 4 5.27 -3.61 16.89
N LYS A 5 5.75 -4.46 17.81
CA LYS A 5 5.93 -5.90 17.54
C LYS A 5 4.68 -6.65 17.96
N ALA A 6 4.13 -7.44 17.03
CA ALA A 6 3.08 -8.41 17.30
C ALA A 6 3.65 -9.82 17.08
N THR A 7 3.28 -10.75 17.96
CA THR A 7 3.63 -12.18 17.83
C THR A 7 2.36 -12.95 17.51
N ILE A 8 2.44 -13.83 16.52
CA ILE A 8 1.31 -14.64 16.04
C ILE A 8 1.76 -16.08 15.85
N ASP A 9 0.95 -17.02 16.31
CA ASP A 9 1.18 -18.44 16.07
C ASP A 9 0.50 -18.83 14.75
N LEU A 10 1.31 -19.29 13.79
CA LEU A 10 0.83 -19.76 12.50
C LEU A 10 1.01 -21.28 12.40
N PRO A 11 0.10 -22.00 11.71
CA PRO A 11 0.30 -23.42 11.44
C PRO A 11 1.61 -23.67 10.69
N GLY A 12 2.34 -24.72 11.03
CA GLY A 12 3.62 -25.05 10.36
C GLY A 12 3.51 -25.30 8.85
N ILE A 13 2.31 -25.55 8.33
CA ILE A 13 2.05 -25.65 6.88
C ILE A 13 2.01 -24.29 6.16
N PHE A 14 1.91 -23.18 6.90
CA PHE A 14 1.73 -21.84 6.35
C PHE A 14 2.79 -21.42 5.32
N PRO A 15 4.11 -21.62 5.55
CA PRO A 15 5.15 -21.28 4.56
C PRO A 15 4.92 -22.01 3.22
N HIS A 16 4.46 -23.27 3.29
CA HIS A 16 4.14 -24.08 2.12
C HIS A 16 2.89 -23.59 1.38
N LEU A 17 1.86 -23.12 2.11
CA LEU A 17 0.63 -22.59 1.51
C LEU A 17 0.90 -21.33 0.69
N ILE A 18 1.75 -20.44 1.20
CA ILE A 18 2.09 -19.18 0.53
C ILE A 18 3.27 -19.32 -0.43
N LYS A 19 3.89 -20.50 -0.50
CA LYS A 19 5.09 -20.80 -1.31
C LYS A 19 6.23 -19.81 -1.05
N LYS A 20 6.50 -19.51 0.22
CA LYS A 20 7.57 -18.60 0.63
C LYS A 20 8.38 -19.19 1.77
N ASP A 21 9.63 -18.75 1.86
CA ASP A 21 10.51 -19.05 2.98
C ASP A 21 10.09 -18.28 4.23
N GLU A 22 10.49 -18.77 5.41
CA GLU A 22 10.16 -18.13 6.69
C GLU A 22 10.62 -16.68 6.78
N ALA A 23 11.74 -16.35 6.12
CA ALA A 23 12.27 -14.99 6.06
C ALA A 23 11.34 -13.99 5.33
N ASP A 24 10.50 -14.48 4.42
CA ASP A 24 9.58 -13.67 3.62
C ASP A 24 8.16 -13.59 4.22
N ILE A 25 7.88 -14.35 5.28
CA ILE A 25 6.57 -14.32 5.95
C ILE A 25 6.22 -12.92 6.46
N PRO A 26 7.13 -12.18 7.15
CA PRO A 26 6.80 -10.86 7.66
C PRO A 26 6.47 -9.84 6.56
N SER A 27 7.15 -9.90 5.41
CA SER A 27 6.88 -9.01 4.28
C SER A 27 5.54 -9.35 3.63
N PHE A 28 5.25 -10.64 3.42
CA PHE A 28 3.98 -11.12 2.90
C PHE A 28 2.79 -10.69 3.77
N ILE A 29 2.89 -10.84 5.10
CA ILE A 29 1.83 -10.46 6.03
C ILE A 29 1.60 -8.95 6.00
N LYS A 30 2.67 -8.14 6.02
CA LYS A 30 2.54 -6.67 5.93
C LYS A 30 1.86 -6.23 4.63
N GLN A 31 2.25 -6.81 3.50
CA GLN A 31 1.63 -6.53 2.20
C GLN A 31 0.15 -6.92 2.21
N THR A 32 -0.18 -8.12 2.69
CA THR A 32 -1.56 -8.61 2.77
C THR A 32 -2.43 -7.68 3.63
N ILE A 33 -1.95 -7.27 4.81
CA ILE A 33 -2.68 -6.33 5.68
C ILE A 33 -2.84 -4.96 5.01
N ALA A 34 -1.80 -4.44 4.35
CA ALA A 34 -1.88 -3.16 3.65
C ALA A 34 -2.92 -3.17 2.53
N VAL A 35 -2.99 -4.27 1.77
CA VAL A 35 -3.97 -4.47 0.70
C VAL A 35 -5.39 -4.48 1.26
N GLU A 36 -5.67 -5.26 2.32
CA GLU A 36 -7.01 -5.35 2.90
C GLU A 36 -7.46 -4.03 3.55
N LEU A 37 -6.57 -3.36 4.30
CA LEU A 37 -6.89 -2.06 4.89
C LEU A 37 -7.16 -0.99 3.83
N TYR A 38 -6.47 -1.03 2.68
CA TYR A 38 -6.76 -0.14 1.56
C TYR A 38 -8.09 -0.49 0.91
N ARG A 39 -8.36 -1.77 0.65
CA ARG A 39 -9.60 -2.27 0.06
C ARG A 39 -10.83 -1.86 0.88
N GLU A 40 -10.71 -1.89 2.20
CA GLU A 40 -11.76 -1.44 3.13
C GLU A 40 -11.85 0.08 3.29
N GLY A 41 -10.98 0.86 2.62
CA GLY A 41 -10.94 2.32 2.72
C GLY A 41 -10.43 2.86 4.06
N LYS A 42 -9.84 2.01 4.91
CA LYS A 42 -9.34 2.39 6.26
C LYS A 42 -8.04 3.21 6.20
N ILE A 43 -7.24 3.01 5.16
CA ILE A 43 -5.98 3.72 4.96
C ILE A 43 -5.86 4.29 3.53
N SER A 44 -5.13 5.39 3.39
CA SER A 44 -4.83 5.96 2.07
C SER A 44 -3.78 5.12 1.32
N LEU A 45 -3.67 5.31 0.00
CA LEU A 45 -2.65 4.65 -0.83
C LEU A 45 -1.22 4.87 -0.30
N GLY A 46 -0.94 6.06 0.24
CA GLY A 46 0.38 6.36 0.82
C GLY A 46 0.66 5.57 2.10
N LYS A 47 -0.33 5.46 2.99
CA LYS A 47 -0.23 4.66 4.22
C LYS A 47 -0.14 3.16 3.90
N ALA A 48 -0.85 2.70 2.87
CA ALA A 48 -0.74 1.33 2.38
C ALA A 48 0.67 1.06 1.84
N ALA A 49 1.24 1.98 1.05
CA ALA A 49 2.61 1.87 0.55
C ALA A 49 3.63 1.78 1.69
N GLU A 50 3.51 2.64 2.69
CA GLU A 50 4.38 2.64 3.88
C GLU A 50 4.30 1.32 4.64
N LEU A 51 3.08 0.81 4.90
CA LEU A 51 2.87 -0.45 5.61
C LEU A 51 3.39 -1.66 4.82
N ALA A 52 3.15 -1.69 3.51
CA ALA A 52 3.61 -2.74 2.61
C ALA A 52 5.14 -2.74 2.40
N GLY A 53 5.83 -1.66 2.81
CA GLY A 53 7.26 -1.47 2.51
C GLY A 53 7.53 -1.14 1.04
N ALA A 54 6.54 -0.59 0.33
CA ALA A 54 6.70 -0.13 -1.04
C ALA A 54 7.49 1.18 -1.07
N ARG A 55 8.36 1.35 -2.07
CA ARG A 55 9.21 2.53 -2.24
C ARG A 55 8.41 3.80 -2.54
N ASN A 56 7.24 3.64 -3.17
CA ASN A 56 6.36 4.74 -3.54
C ASN A 56 4.93 4.25 -3.82
N LYS A 57 4.02 5.20 -4.08
CA LYS A 57 2.61 4.91 -4.40
C LYS A 57 2.44 4.07 -5.68
N TRP A 58 3.35 4.17 -6.65
CA TRP A 58 3.29 3.38 -7.88
C TRP A 58 3.51 1.90 -7.62
N GLU A 59 4.54 1.56 -6.83
CA GLU A 59 4.78 0.17 -6.43
C GLU A 59 3.62 -0.40 -5.61
N MET A 60 3.00 0.42 -4.74
CA MET A 60 1.78 0.01 -4.06
C MET A 60 0.60 -0.26 -5.02
N MET A 61 0.42 0.55 -6.06
CA MET A 61 -0.60 0.29 -7.08
C MET A 61 -0.36 -1.03 -7.83
N MET A 62 0.90 -1.40 -8.08
CA MET A 62 1.23 -2.71 -8.66
C MET A 62 0.85 -3.85 -7.70
N ILE A 63 1.21 -3.73 -6.42
CA ILE A 63 0.82 -4.71 -5.38
C ILE A 63 -0.71 -4.87 -5.31
N LEU A 64 -1.45 -3.76 -5.33
CA LEU A 64 -2.93 -3.78 -5.35
C LEU A 64 -3.47 -4.50 -6.59
N SER A 65 -2.88 -4.23 -7.76
CA SER A 65 -3.25 -4.88 -9.02
C SER A 65 -3.01 -6.39 -8.98
N GLU A 66 -1.88 -6.84 -8.43
CA GLU A 66 -1.57 -8.27 -8.25
C GLU A 66 -2.59 -8.97 -7.33
N HIS A 67 -3.16 -8.24 -6.36
CA HIS A 67 -4.19 -8.73 -5.44
C HIS A 67 -5.63 -8.47 -5.93
N GLY A 68 -5.81 -8.04 -7.19
CA GLY A 68 -7.12 -7.77 -7.78
C GLY A 68 -7.89 -6.63 -7.11
N VAL A 69 -7.19 -5.73 -6.43
CA VAL A 69 -7.82 -4.58 -5.75
C VAL A 69 -7.81 -3.38 -6.69
N PRO A 70 -9.00 -2.89 -7.12
CA PRO A 70 -9.05 -1.71 -7.96
C PRO A 70 -8.51 -0.51 -7.19
N VAL A 71 -7.64 0.26 -7.85
CA VAL A 71 -7.25 1.56 -7.31
C VAL A 71 -8.49 2.45 -7.37
N HIS A 72 -8.96 2.93 -6.22
CA HIS A 72 -10.08 3.87 -6.14
C HIS A 72 -9.61 5.27 -6.57
N TYR A 73 -9.12 5.39 -7.81
CA TYR A 73 -8.76 6.67 -8.42
C TYR A 73 -9.97 7.22 -9.16
N THR A 74 -10.64 8.19 -8.54
CA THR A 74 -11.83 8.80 -9.10
C THR A 74 -11.47 10.02 -9.95
N ALA A 75 -12.40 10.43 -10.82
CA ALA A 75 -12.26 11.68 -11.57
C ALA A 75 -12.10 12.91 -10.64
N LYS A 76 -12.62 12.84 -9.41
CA LYS A 76 -12.45 13.89 -8.40
C LYS A 76 -11.02 13.97 -7.90
N ASP A 77 -10.37 12.82 -7.71
CA ASP A 77 -8.96 12.74 -7.30
C ASP A 77 -8.06 13.33 -8.38
N ALA A 78 -8.29 12.97 -9.65
CA ALA A 78 -7.59 13.56 -10.79
C ALA A 78 -7.74 15.08 -10.87
N LYS A 79 -8.94 15.61 -10.61
CA LYS A 79 -9.19 17.05 -10.56
C LYS A 79 -8.42 17.71 -9.41
N SER A 80 -8.40 17.11 -8.23
CA SER A 80 -7.68 17.63 -7.06
C SER A 80 -6.17 17.66 -7.28
N ASP A 81 -5.61 16.62 -7.91
CA ASP A 81 -4.20 16.56 -8.28
C ASP A 81 -3.85 17.66 -9.30
N LEU A 82 -4.70 17.87 -10.29
CA LEU A 82 -4.52 18.93 -11.30
C LEU A 82 -4.53 20.33 -10.68
N GLU A 83 -5.47 20.61 -9.78
CA GLU A 83 -5.53 21.91 -9.07
C GLU A 83 -4.30 22.12 -8.19
N THR A 84 -3.83 21.07 -7.51
CA THR A 84 -2.56 21.11 -6.77
C THR A 84 -1.39 21.46 -7.69
N LEU A 85 -1.31 20.82 -8.86
CA LEU A 85 -0.25 21.06 -9.84
C LEU A 85 -0.25 22.51 -10.36
N LYS A 86 -1.43 23.05 -10.69
CA LYS A 86 -1.60 24.45 -11.11
C LYS A 86 -1.11 25.43 -10.04
N LEU A 87 -1.43 25.17 -8.77
CA LEU A 87 -0.97 26.00 -7.65
C LEU A 87 0.56 26.06 -7.58
N PHE A 88 1.23 24.90 -7.64
CA PHE A 88 2.69 24.82 -7.59
C PHE A 88 3.36 25.48 -8.80
N LEU A 89 2.82 25.30 -10.01
CA LEU A 89 3.35 25.94 -11.21
C LEU A 89 3.23 27.47 -11.15
N ARG A 90 2.14 28.00 -10.57
CA ARG A 90 1.97 29.45 -10.41
C ARG A 90 2.98 30.06 -9.43
N ILE A 91 3.34 29.33 -8.37
CA ILE A 91 4.31 29.76 -7.36
C ILE A 91 5.74 29.82 -7.94
N LYS A 92 6.09 28.95 -8.90
CA LYS A 92 7.42 28.97 -9.53
C LYS A 92 7.61 30.01 -10.64
N SER A 93 6.55 30.71 -11.04
CA SER A 93 6.59 31.77 -12.06
C SER A 93 6.65 33.19 -11.46
N THR A 94 6.85 33.31 -10.15
CA THR A 94 7.10 34.57 -9.43
C THR A 94 8.48 34.50 -8.78
#